data_AF-A0A7S4VD17-F1
#
_entry.id   AF-A0A7S4VD17-F1
#
_cell.length_a   1.000
_cell.length_b   1.000
_cell.length_c   1.000
_cell.angle_alpha   90.00
_cell.angle_beta   90.00
_cell.angle_gamma   90.00
#
_symmetry.space_group_name_H-M   'P 1'
#
loop_
_entity.id
_entity.type
_entity.pdbx_description
1 polymer ?
#
loop_
_entity_poly.entity_id
_entity_poly.type
_entity_poly.pdbx_seq_one_letter_code
_entity_poly.pdbx_strand_id
1 'polypeptide(L)'
;GQQPGRQQEHRQQEGPPPGSPTPDPEPRGQRGAGVQRNRQGLFRAKMCIGHISLCGLYSSLDDAVLQREGLRRLRQAVLARLSSSSAPLVTSPGMGLRAAFQASLKELAAEGVELGSSGLRAHVSLHVAKWLGSTHVTTPVLPLEEALSLQERLLEARDEGWPALRALWVSLLQHDGHPARL
;
A
#
# COMPACT_ATOMS: atom_id res chain seq x y z
N GLY A 1 27.62 -63.88 -16.78
CA GLY A 1 26.87 -62.64 -16.98
C GLY A 1 25.55 -62.74 -16.26
N GLN A 2 25.36 -61.96 -15.21
CA GLN A 2 24.08 -61.75 -14.52
C GLN A 2 24.08 -60.30 -14.03
N GLN A 3 23.21 -59.48 -14.60
CA GLN A 3 22.97 -58.10 -14.14
C GLN A 3 21.91 -58.13 -13.03
N PRO A 4 22.13 -57.47 -11.88
CA PRO A 4 21.09 -57.27 -10.89
C PRO A 4 20.19 -56.09 -11.29
N GLY A 5 18.88 -56.35 -11.30
CA GLY A 5 17.85 -55.37 -11.64
C GLY A 5 17.80 -54.21 -10.66
N ARG A 6 17.81 -52.98 -11.19
CA ARG A 6 17.52 -51.76 -10.45
C ARG A 6 16.02 -51.69 -10.18
N GLN A 7 15.63 -51.84 -8.92
CA GLN A 7 14.29 -51.50 -8.45
C GLN A 7 14.12 -49.98 -8.49
N GLN A 8 13.11 -49.53 -9.23
CA GLN A 8 12.70 -48.14 -9.31
C GLN A 8 11.67 -47.90 -8.19
N GLU A 9 12.11 -47.35 -7.07
CA GLU A 9 11.22 -46.87 -6.00
C GLU A 9 10.42 -45.67 -6.51
N HIS A 10 9.14 -45.91 -6.82
CA HIS A 10 8.14 -44.88 -7.01
C HIS A 10 7.91 -44.15 -5.68
N ARG A 11 8.62 -43.04 -5.48
CA ARG A 11 8.34 -42.08 -4.41
C ARG A 11 6.98 -41.43 -4.70
N GLN A 12 5.92 -41.96 -4.09
CA GLN A 12 4.63 -41.29 -4.03
C GLN A 12 4.85 -39.99 -3.24
N GLN A 13 4.72 -38.86 -3.93
CA GLN A 13 4.66 -37.56 -3.28
C GLN A 13 3.34 -37.47 -2.53
N GLU A 14 3.39 -37.65 -1.22
CA GLU A 14 2.27 -37.37 -0.34
C GLU A 14 1.91 -35.89 -0.46
N GLY A 15 0.71 -35.62 -0.95
CA GLY A 15 0.16 -34.27 -1.03
C GLY A 15 0.02 -33.67 0.38
N PRO A 16 0.05 -32.34 0.51
CA PRO A 16 -0.09 -31.67 1.80
C PRO A 16 -1.44 -32.04 2.45
N PRO A 17 -1.47 -32.19 3.79
CA PRO A 17 -2.67 -32.60 4.50
C PRO A 17 -3.81 -31.58 4.28
N PRO A 18 -5.06 -32.06 4.08
CA PRO A 18 -6.22 -31.18 4.00
C PRO A 18 -6.41 -30.47 5.34
N GLY A 19 -6.26 -29.13 5.35
CA GLY A 19 -6.47 -28.30 6.53
C GLY A 19 -5.29 -27.44 6.97
N SER A 20 -4.15 -27.47 6.28
CA SER A 20 -3.12 -26.46 6.51
C SER A 20 -3.64 -25.08 6.05
N PRO A 21 -3.67 -24.06 6.93
CA PRO A 21 -4.01 -22.71 6.52
C PRO A 21 -3.06 -22.32 5.39
N THR A 22 -3.62 -22.09 4.20
CA THR A 22 -2.82 -21.62 3.06
C THR A 22 -2.16 -20.33 3.52
N PRO A 23 -0.81 -20.24 3.54
CA PRO A 23 -0.15 -18.99 3.88
C PRO A 23 -0.75 -17.92 2.98
N ASP A 24 -1.29 -16.88 3.60
CA ASP A 24 -1.97 -15.78 2.94
C ASP A 24 -1.05 -15.35 1.79
N PRO A 25 -1.48 -15.44 0.51
CA PRO A 25 -0.59 -15.20 -0.61
C PRO A 25 0.03 -13.83 -0.40
N GLU A 26 1.36 -13.81 -0.19
CA GLU A 26 2.06 -12.57 0.12
C GLU A 26 1.60 -11.51 -0.88
N PRO A 27 1.11 -10.36 -0.40
CA PRO A 27 0.44 -9.40 -1.25
C PRO A 27 1.41 -9.06 -2.39
N ARG A 28 1.05 -9.46 -3.62
CA ARG A 28 1.86 -9.25 -4.84
C ARG A 28 2.22 -7.77 -5.08
N GLY A 29 1.71 -6.86 -4.25
CA GLY A 29 2.05 -5.43 -4.19
C GLY A 29 3.29 -5.03 -3.38
N GLN A 30 3.97 -5.93 -2.64
CA GLN A 30 5.18 -5.54 -1.88
C GLN A 30 6.45 -5.37 -2.72
N ARG A 31 6.46 -5.78 -4.01
CA ARG A 31 7.54 -5.44 -4.97
C ARG A 31 7.49 -3.96 -5.44
N GLY A 32 6.83 -3.08 -4.70
CA GLY A 32 6.47 -1.72 -5.13
C GLY A 32 7.42 -0.60 -4.70
N ALA A 33 8.43 -0.87 -3.87
CA ALA A 33 9.38 0.14 -3.43
C ALA A 33 10.54 0.27 -4.43
N GLY A 34 10.41 1.16 -5.41
CA GLY A 34 11.42 1.31 -6.46
C GLY A 34 11.19 2.53 -7.35
N VAL A 35 12.20 2.85 -8.15
CA VAL A 35 12.05 3.73 -9.30
C VAL A 35 11.78 2.85 -10.51
N GLN A 36 10.71 3.14 -11.25
CA GLN A 36 10.33 2.41 -12.46
C GLN A 36 10.15 3.37 -13.62
N ARG A 37 10.61 3.03 -14.82
CA ARG A 37 10.35 3.84 -16.01
C ARG A 37 9.04 3.38 -16.66
N ASN A 38 8.14 4.32 -16.96
CA ASN A 38 6.89 4.04 -17.67
C ASN A 38 7.11 4.00 -19.19
N ARG A 39 6.07 3.64 -19.95
CA ARG A 39 6.12 3.57 -21.42
C ARG A 39 6.35 4.93 -22.10
N GLN A 40 6.03 6.02 -21.41
CA GLN A 40 6.25 7.39 -21.88
C GLN A 40 7.67 7.90 -21.57
N GLY A 41 8.52 7.05 -20.99
CA GLY A 41 9.88 7.39 -20.63
C GLY A 41 10.04 8.15 -19.31
N LEU A 42 8.94 8.43 -18.60
CA LEU A 42 8.95 9.06 -17.27
C LEU A 42 9.34 8.05 -16.20
N PHE A 43 9.97 8.53 -15.13
CA PHE A 43 10.32 7.73 -13.96
C PHE A 43 9.26 7.87 -12.88
N ARG A 44 8.96 6.77 -12.20
CA ARG A 44 7.95 6.68 -11.15
C ARG A 44 8.61 6.22 -9.87
N ALA A 45 8.49 7.02 -8.82
CA ALA A 45 8.80 6.59 -7.46
C ALA A 45 7.48 6.15 -6.78
N LYS A 46 7.50 5.00 -6.09
CA LYS A 46 6.36 4.49 -5.33
C LYS A 46 6.80 4.01 -3.94
N MET A 47 5.97 4.27 -2.94
CA MET A 47 6.16 3.77 -1.57
C MET A 47 4.81 3.44 -0.93
N CYS A 48 4.74 2.39 -0.12
CA CYS A 48 3.53 2.02 0.62
C CYS A 48 3.73 2.20 2.12
N ILE A 49 2.72 2.77 2.79
CA ILE A 49 2.68 2.94 4.24
C ILE A 49 1.25 2.58 4.70
N GLY A 50 1.10 1.40 5.31
CA GLY A 50 -0.23 0.85 5.62
C GLY A 50 -1.08 0.68 4.36
N HIS A 51 -2.28 1.25 4.37
CA HIS A 51 -3.21 1.22 3.24
C HIS A 51 -2.96 2.32 2.20
N ILE A 52 -1.94 3.16 2.39
CA ILE A 52 -1.65 4.31 1.53
C ILE A 52 -0.47 3.99 0.62
N SER A 53 -0.66 4.22 -0.67
CA SER A 53 0.37 4.13 -1.69
C SER A 53 0.69 5.53 -2.21
N LEU A 54 1.90 6.00 -1.89
CA LEU A 54 2.48 7.24 -2.37
C LEU A 54 3.07 7.05 -3.77
N CYS A 55 2.84 7.98 -4.68
CA CYS A 55 3.43 7.96 -6.01
C CYS A 55 3.72 9.36 -6.56
N GLY A 56 4.79 9.45 -7.35
CA GLY A 56 5.12 10.61 -8.16
C GLY A 56 5.65 10.19 -9.54
N LEU A 57 5.52 11.09 -10.52
CA LEU A 57 6.08 10.95 -11.88
C LEU A 57 7.14 12.03 -12.08
N TYR A 58 8.26 11.65 -12.69
CA TYR A 58 9.47 12.45 -12.83
C TYR A 58 10.01 12.35 -14.25
N SER A 59 10.54 13.46 -14.78
CA SER A 59 11.19 13.49 -16.09
C SER A 59 12.61 12.92 -16.08
N SER A 60 13.27 12.92 -14.92
CA SER A 60 14.65 12.43 -14.75
C SER A 60 14.73 11.26 -13.76
N LEU A 61 15.78 10.44 -13.92
CA LEU A 61 16.08 9.35 -13.00
C LEU A 61 16.54 9.90 -11.64
N ASP A 62 17.38 10.94 -11.65
CA ASP A 62 17.95 11.53 -10.44
C ASP A 62 16.87 12.11 -9.54
N ASP A 63 15.88 12.83 -10.09
CA ASP A 63 14.74 13.34 -9.34
C ASP A 63 13.91 12.20 -8.72
N ALA A 64 13.71 11.11 -9.49
CA ALA A 64 12.97 9.95 -8.99
C ALA A 64 13.71 9.22 -7.87
N VAL A 65 15.04 9.14 -7.94
CA VAL A 65 15.89 8.57 -6.88
C VAL A 65 15.87 9.45 -5.64
N LEU A 66 16.03 10.77 -5.81
CA LEU A 66 15.97 11.74 -4.73
C LEU A 66 14.60 11.69 -4.02
N GLN A 67 13.51 11.66 -4.79
CA GLN A 67 12.18 11.52 -4.21
C GLN A 67 12.04 10.19 -3.47
N ARG A 68 12.49 9.08 -4.06
CA ARG A 68 12.39 7.76 -3.41
C ARG A 68 13.07 7.77 -2.05
N GLU A 69 14.20 8.44 -1.93
CA GLU A 69 14.91 8.60 -0.67
C GLU A 69 14.08 9.42 0.34
N GLY A 70 13.48 10.53 -0.09
CA GLY A 70 12.52 11.28 0.73
C GLY A 70 11.34 10.42 1.20
N LEU A 71 10.73 9.62 0.32
CA LEU A 71 9.63 8.72 0.65
C LEU A 71 10.05 7.63 1.64
N ARG A 72 11.29 7.14 1.52
CA ARG A 72 11.87 6.16 2.45
C ARG A 72 12.01 6.78 3.85
N ARG A 73 12.54 8.00 3.95
CA ARG A 73 12.65 8.74 5.20
C ARG A 73 11.27 9.02 5.82
N LEU A 74 10.30 9.46 5.01
CA LEU A 74 8.92 9.65 5.45
C LEU A 74 8.34 8.37 6.04
N ARG A 75 8.49 7.23 5.34
CA ARG A 75 8.02 5.93 5.85
C ARG A 75 8.66 5.59 7.20
N GLN A 76 9.97 5.78 7.33
CA GLN A 76 10.68 5.51 8.59
C GLN A 76 10.15 6.39 9.73
N ALA A 77 10.02 7.70 9.49
CA ALA A 77 9.52 8.64 10.49
C ALA A 77 8.07 8.31 10.91
N VAL A 78 7.19 7.98 9.95
CA VAL A 78 5.80 7.60 10.25
C VAL A 78 5.75 6.32 11.09
N LEU A 79 6.49 5.28 10.69
CA LEU A 79 6.52 4.01 11.42
C LEU A 79 7.13 4.16 12.82
N ALA A 80 8.15 4.99 12.98
CA ALA A 80 8.73 5.30 14.29
C ALA A 80 7.68 5.94 15.21
N ARG A 81 6.94 6.94 14.72
CA ARG A 81 5.89 7.62 15.49
C ARG A 81 4.75 6.68 15.89
N LEU A 82 4.31 5.83 14.95
CA LEU A 82 3.29 4.83 15.24
C LEU A 82 3.75 3.82 16.30
N SER A 83 5.04 3.46 16.30
CA SER A 83 5.62 2.54 17.29
C SER A 83 5.82 3.20 18.66
N SER A 84 6.12 4.51 18.71
CA SER A 84 6.33 5.25 19.96
C SER A 84 5.05 5.73 20.62
N SER A 85 3.93 5.73 19.90
CA SER A 85 2.63 6.11 20.44
C SER A 85 2.14 5.05 21.43
N SER A 86 2.33 5.29 22.72
CA SER A 86 1.74 4.49 23.81
C SER A 86 0.27 4.84 24.08
N ALA A 87 -0.30 5.76 23.30
CA ALA A 87 -1.65 6.25 23.52
C ALA A 87 -2.66 5.09 23.44
N PRO A 88 -3.57 4.96 24.42
CA PRO A 88 -4.53 3.87 24.46
C PRO A 88 -5.38 3.85 23.19
N LEU A 89 -5.56 2.64 22.66
CA LEU A 89 -6.18 2.24 21.39
C LEU A 89 -7.63 2.74 21.12
N VAL A 90 -8.15 3.70 21.88
CA VAL A 90 -9.51 4.26 21.74
C VAL A 90 -9.60 5.28 20.60
N THR A 91 -8.50 5.56 19.89
CA THR A 91 -8.54 6.43 18.71
C THR A 91 -9.10 5.67 17.50
N SER A 92 -10.01 6.33 16.76
CA SER A 92 -10.64 5.77 15.56
C SER A 92 -9.59 5.15 14.62
N PRO A 93 -9.88 3.99 14.02
CA PRO A 93 -8.95 3.29 13.15
C PRO A 93 -8.57 4.19 11.96
N GLY A 94 -7.34 4.71 11.97
CA GLY A 94 -6.80 5.60 10.93
C GLY A 94 -6.30 6.95 11.46
N MET A 95 -6.88 7.47 12.54
CA MET A 95 -6.54 8.82 13.06
C MET A 95 -5.06 8.94 13.46
N GLY A 96 -4.53 7.88 14.08
CA GLY A 96 -3.10 7.82 14.43
C GLY A 96 -2.17 7.87 13.21
N LEU A 97 -2.58 7.29 12.08
CA LEU A 97 -1.78 7.29 10.85
C LEU A 97 -1.70 8.70 10.26
N ARG A 98 -2.83 9.40 10.16
CA ARG A 98 -2.86 10.78 9.64
C ARG A 98 -2.02 11.72 10.48
N ALA A 99 -2.18 11.68 11.80
CA ALA A 99 -1.38 12.49 12.71
C ALA A 99 0.13 12.19 12.58
N ALA A 100 0.50 10.91 12.48
CA ALA A 100 1.88 10.51 12.27
C ALA A 100 2.45 11.03 10.93
N PHE A 101 1.68 10.94 9.83
CA PHE A 101 2.06 11.50 8.53
C PHE A 101 2.32 13.01 8.60
N GLN A 102 1.37 13.77 9.15
CA GLN A 102 1.48 15.23 9.22
C GLN A 102 2.67 15.65 10.09
N ALA A 103 2.91 14.96 11.22
CA ALA A 103 4.07 15.22 12.06
C ALA A 103 5.40 14.90 11.35
N SER A 104 5.48 13.75 10.67
CA SER A 104 6.68 13.36 9.91
C SER A 104 6.95 14.28 8.71
N LEU A 105 5.92 14.77 8.03
CA LEU A 105 6.09 15.74 6.94
C LEU A 105 6.64 17.07 7.45
N LYS A 106 6.13 17.57 8.59
CA LYS A 106 6.64 18.79 9.22
C LYS A 106 8.09 18.66 9.65
N GLU A 107 8.46 17.52 10.25
CA GLU A 107 9.84 17.20 10.63
C GLU A 107 10.77 17.20 9.42
N LEU A 108 10.41 16.46 8.37
CA LEU A 108 11.22 16.39 7.15
C LEU A 108 11.35 17.74 6.44
N ALA A 109 10.28 18.54 6.43
CA ALA A 109 10.32 19.89 5.90
C ALA A 109 11.30 20.79 6.69
N ALA A 110 11.36 20.66 8.02
CA ALA A 110 12.32 21.38 8.86
C ALA A 110 13.77 20.95 8.61
N GLU A 111 14.00 19.73 8.13
CA GLU A 111 15.30 19.21 7.71
C GLU A 111 15.66 19.58 6.24
N GLY A 112 14.83 20.39 5.57
CA GLY A 112 15.03 20.77 4.17
C GLY A 112 14.69 19.67 3.17
N VAL A 113 14.04 18.58 3.61
CA VAL A 113 13.55 17.53 2.71
C VAL A 113 12.19 17.97 2.16
N GLU A 114 12.23 18.62 1.00
CA GLU A 114 11.01 19.00 0.29
C GLU A 114 10.41 17.78 -0.41
N LEU A 115 9.46 17.13 0.26
CA LEU A 115 8.57 16.16 -0.38
C LEU A 115 7.49 16.90 -1.17
N GLY A 116 7.95 17.64 -2.19
CA GLY A 116 7.17 18.37 -3.20
C GLY A 116 5.80 18.86 -2.71
N SER A 117 5.75 20.09 -2.20
CA SER A 117 4.58 20.78 -1.64
C SER A 117 3.33 20.81 -2.56
N SER A 118 3.47 20.44 -3.84
CA SER A 118 2.40 20.41 -4.85
C SER A 118 2.28 19.07 -5.61
N GLY A 119 3.13 18.06 -5.31
CA GLY A 119 3.32 16.92 -6.21
C GLY A 119 3.09 15.53 -5.60
N LEU A 120 3.06 15.39 -4.28
CA LEU A 120 2.90 14.06 -3.69
C LEU A 120 1.45 13.60 -3.83
N ARG A 121 1.26 12.61 -4.72
CA ARG A 121 -0.03 11.98 -4.95
C ARG A 121 -0.09 10.65 -4.20
N ALA A 122 -1.29 10.30 -3.77
CA ALA A 122 -1.53 9.08 -3.03
C ALA A 122 -2.84 8.43 -3.46
N HIS A 123 -2.94 7.12 -3.30
CA HIS A 123 -4.20 6.40 -3.33
C HIS A 123 -4.26 5.42 -2.17
N VAL A 124 -5.47 5.05 -1.78
CA VAL A 124 -5.73 4.07 -0.74
C VAL A 124 -6.04 2.73 -1.40
N SER A 125 -5.45 1.66 -0.89
CA SER A 125 -5.71 0.28 -1.32
C SER A 125 -6.09 -0.55 -0.09
N LEU A 126 -7.35 -0.97 -0.03
CA LEU A 126 -7.91 -1.73 1.07
C LEU A 126 -8.25 -3.16 0.62
N HIS A 127 -7.69 -4.16 1.30
CA HIS A 127 -8.05 -5.55 1.06
C HIS A 127 -9.41 -5.86 1.69
N VAL A 128 -10.36 -6.36 0.88
CA VAL A 128 -11.74 -6.67 1.30
C VAL A 128 -12.04 -8.17 1.23
N ALA A 129 -11.04 -8.97 1.64
CA ALA A 129 -11.07 -10.43 1.75
C ALA A 129 -12.39 -11.00 2.27
N LYS A 130 -12.86 -10.41 3.36
CA LYS A 130 -14.04 -10.85 4.12
C LYS A 130 -15.33 -10.87 3.29
N TRP A 131 -15.45 -10.04 2.27
CA TRP A 131 -16.71 -9.86 1.52
C TRP A 131 -16.60 -10.23 0.04
N LEU A 132 -15.44 -10.02 -0.58
CA LEU A 132 -15.25 -10.19 -2.03
C LEU A 132 -14.08 -11.14 -2.37
N GLY A 133 -13.66 -11.99 -1.43
CA GLY A 133 -12.45 -12.81 -1.60
C GLY A 133 -11.21 -11.94 -1.78
N SER A 134 -10.18 -12.44 -2.46
CA SER A 134 -8.89 -11.74 -2.64
C SER A 134 -8.97 -10.52 -3.58
N THR A 135 -9.71 -9.50 -3.15
CA THR A 135 -10.04 -8.30 -3.90
C THR A 135 -9.59 -7.06 -3.13
N HIS A 136 -8.96 -6.12 -3.82
CA HIS A 136 -8.58 -4.82 -3.28
C HIS A 136 -9.50 -3.73 -3.81
N VAL A 137 -10.02 -2.90 -2.90
CA VAL A 137 -10.66 -1.62 -3.23
C VAL A 137 -9.56 -0.57 -3.35
N THR A 138 -9.44 0.05 -4.53
CA THR A 138 -8.44 1.10 -4.78
C THR A 138 -9.14 2.42 -5.07
N THR A 139 -8.73 3.49 -4.38
CA THR A 139 -9.26 4.84 -4.61
C THR A 139 -8.58 5.49 -5.81
N PRO A 140 -9.20 6.55 -6.38
CA PRO A 140 -8.47 7.46 -7.26
C PRO A 140 -7.17 7.96 -6.63
N VAL A 141 -6.26 8.42 -7.50
CA VAL A 141 -5.03 9.11 -7.10
C VAL A 141 -5.39 10.56 -6.76
N LEU A 142 -5.17 10.95 -5.52
CA LEU A 142 -5.57 12.22 -4.92
C LEU A 142 -4.35 12.94 -4.31
N PRO A 143 -4.45 14.23 -3.95
CA PRO A 143 -3.53 14.85 -3.00
C PRO A 143 -3.41 14.03 -1.71
N LEU A 144 -2.24 14.05 -1.08
CA LEU A 144 -1.97 13.23 0.12
C LEU A 144 -2.99 13.47 1.25
N GLU A 145 -3.31 14.72 1.57
CA GLU A 145 -4.26 15.07 2.64
C GLU A 145 -5.67 14.51 2.39
N GLU A 146 -6.12 14.55 1.14
CA GLU A 146 -7.40 13.95 0.74
C GLU A 146 -7.36 12.43 0.84
N ALA A 147 -6.26 11.80 0.40
CA ALA A 147 -6.09 10.36 0.51
C ALA A 147 -6.03 9.88 1.97
N LEU A 148 -5.39 10.64 2.86
CA LEU A 148 -5.37 10.37 4.31
C LEU A 148 -6.79 10.46 4.90
N SER A 149 -7.52 11.55 4.60
CA SER A 149 -8.90 11.74 5.05
C SER A 149 -9.83 10.64 4.52
N LEU A 150 -9.62 10.21 3.27
CA LEU A 150 -10.40 9.14 2.66
C LEU A 150 -10.07 7.77 3.26
N GLN A 151 -8.81 7.54 3.62
CA GLN A 151 -8.39 6.31 4.28
C GLN A 151 -9.06 6.15 5.64
N GLU A 152 -9.14 7.21 6.45
CA GLU A 152 -9.88 7.21 7.72
C GLU A 152 -11.34 6.80 7.50
N ARG A 153 -12.05 7.47 6.59
CA ARG A 153 -13.46 7.18 6.27
C ARG A 153 -13.68 5.75 5.76
N LEU A 154 -12.76 5.23 4.94
CA LEU A 154 -12.83 3.85 4.44
C LEU A 154 -12.63 2.83 5.55
N LEU A 155 -11.76 3.11 6.52
CA LEU A 155 -11.56 2.23 7.67
C LEU A 155 -12.76 2.26 8.62
N GLU A 156 -13.32 3.44 8.90
CA GLU A 156 -14.56 3.59 9.68
C GLU A 156 -15.71 2.80 9.02
N ALA A 157 -15.94 3.04 7.72
CA ALA A 157 -16.98 2.32 6.97
C ALA A 157 -16.73 0.80 6.89
N ARG A 158 -15.46 0.37 6.89
CA ARG A 158 -15.11 -1.07 6.94
C ARG A 158 -15.53 -1.68 8.27
N ASP A 159 -15.34 -0.97 9.36
CA ASP A 159 -15.63 -1.44 10.70
C ASP A 159 -17.15 -1.42 10.99
N GLU A 160 -17.90 -0.51 10.35
CA GLU A 160 -19.37 -0.55 10.29
C GLU A 160 -19.92 -1.72 9.46
N GLY A 161 -19.17 -2.16 8.45
CA GLY A 161 -19.45 -3.36 7.67
C GLY A 161 -19.67 -3.13 6.17
N TRP A 162 -20.02 -4.20 5.47
CA TRP A 162 -20.05 -4.19 4.00
C TRP A 162 -20.98 -3.14 3.37
N PRO A 163 -22.23 -2.94 3.84
CA PRO A 163 -23.10 -1.95 3.25
C PRO A 163 -22.53 -0.51 3.29
N ALA A 164 -21.95 -0.10 4.43
CA ALA A 164 -21.34 1.20 4.60
C ALA A 164 -20.11 1.37 3.70
N LEU A 165 -19.19 0.40 3.73
CA LEU A 165 -18.01 0.40 2.88
C LEU A 165 -18.37 0.43 1.38
N ARG A 166 -19.35 -0.36 0.95
CA ARG A 166 -19.83 -0.39 -0.43
C ARG A 166 -20.43 0.95 -0.83
N ALA A 167 -21.26 1.57 0.01
CA ALA A 167 -21.86 2.86 -0.28
C ALA A 167 -20.79 3.94 -0.49
N LEU A 168 -19.81 4.02 0.41
CA LEU A 168 -18.67 4.93 0.27
C LEU A 168 -17.86 4.63 -0.99
N TRP A 169 -17.57 3.36 -1.27
CA TRP A 169 -16.82 2.98 -2.48
C TRP A 169 -17.57 3.32 -3.77
N VAL A 170 -18.88 3.07 -3.86
CA VAL A 170 -19.69 3.44 -5.02
C VAL A 170 -19.69 4.96 -5.22
N SER A 171 -19.81 5.74 -4.14
CA SER A 171 -19.71 7.20 -4.21
C SER A 171 -18.37 7.66 -4.79
N LEU A 172 -17.25 7.00 -4.47
CA LEU A 172 -15.94 7.31 -5.07
C LEU A 172 -15.90 7.01 -6.57
N LEU A 173 -16.53 5.92 -7.01
CA LEU A 173 -16.60 5.55 -8.42
C LEU A 173 -17.50 6.49 -9.24
N GLN A 174 -18.48 7.10 -8.60
CA GLN A 174 -19.41 8.05 -9.21
C GLN A 174 -18.89 9.48 -9.28
N HIS A 175 -17.82 9.83 -8.55
CA HIS A 175 -17.21 11.13 -8.69
C HIS A 175 -16.46 11.22 -10.03
N ASP A 176 -17.00 12.03 -10.95
CA ASP A 176 -16.58 12.28 -12.35
C ASP A 176 -15.14 12.84 -12.55
N GLY A 177 -14.31 12.79 -11.52
CA GLY A 177 -12.95 13.28 -11.54
C GLY A 177 -11.89 12.21 -11.82
N HIS A 178 -12.23 11.00 -12.28
CA HIS A 178 -11.23 9.98 -12.59
C HIS A 178 -10.37 10.42 -13.79
N PRO A 179 -9.11 10.89 -13.61
CA PRO A 179 -8.24 11.05 -14.75
C PRO A 179 -8.04 9.65 -15.34
N ALA A 180 -8.35 9.50 -16.63
CA ALA A 180 -8.05 8.29 -17.37
C ALA A 180 -6.61 7.86 -17.04
N ARG A 181 -6.46 6.60 -16.60
CA ARG A 181 -5.23 5.92 -16.16
C ARG A 181 -3.93 6.61 -16.64
N LEU A 182 -3.20 7.23 -15.69
CA LEU A 182 -1.78 7.60 -15.86
C LEU A 182 -0.87 6.36 -15.80
#